data_AF-A0A2T3ZZC5-F1
#
_entry.id   AF-A0A2T3ZZC5-F1
#
_cell.length_a   1.000
_cell.length_b   1.000
_cell.length_c   1.000
_cell.angle_alpha   90.00
_cell.angle_beta   90.00
_cell.angle_gamma   90.00
#
_symmetry.space_group_name_H-M   'P 1'
#
loop_
_entity.id
_entity.type
_entity.pdbx_description
1 polymer ?
#
loop_
_entity_poly.entity_id
_entity_poly.type
_entity_poly.pdbx_seq_one_letter_code
_entity_poly.pdbx_strand_id
1 'polypeptide(L)'
;MPDHSSPEDPASRTAADLAYAAYGDQVKIDSALCKKLAAEVALREPTQRRVDQKLNIERRSNVEALLAHMTGQSAPKPCKNCHKGHGPWTQCVVYDGQMCGSCTNCWFNASGSRCTFHENNHPQPQTLFAASVAASANLMALQPPALSQSTSPNANINLSADITQWGLSESTKQLITQTITDVATFSRRDRFLARIEAAAKELGMRIAEYEEFLRTPEGMAEQNAALERERAQNSHTQATEASMADAPPDEILS
;
A
#
# COMPACT_ATOMS: atom_id res chain seq x y z
N MET A 1 -14.79 -27.36 -33.70
CA MET A 1 -14.22 -26.41 -32.73
C MET A 1 -12.72 -26.43 -32.92
N PRO A 2 -12.14 -25.50 -33.68
CA PRO A 2 -10.69 -25.41 -33.78
C PRO A 2 -10.13 -24.70 -32.55
N ASP A 3 -9.17 -25.38 -31.96
CA ASP A 3 -8.32 -25.00 -30.84
C ASP A 3 -7.53 -23.72 -31.18
N HIS A 4 -7.70 -22.67 -30.38
CA HIS A 4 -7.00 -21.39 -30.51
C HIS A 4 -5.71 -21.41 -29.68
N SER A 5 -4.87 -22.42 -29.90
CA SER A 5 -3.49 -22.43 -29.42
C SER A 5 -2.63 -21.61 -30.38
N SER A 6 -2.55 -20.30 -30.14
CA SER A 6 -1.67 -19.39 -30.89
C SER A 6 -0.20 -19.83 -30.67
N PRO A 7 0.63 -19.94 -31.71
CA PRO A 7 2.01 -20.37 -31.56
C PRO A 7 2.81 -19.30 -30.82
N GLU A 8 3.50 -19.68 -29.75
CA GLU A 8 4.46 -18.80 -29.08
C GLU A 8 5.61 -18.47 -30.05
N ASP A 9 5.79 -17.17 -30.34
CA ASP A 9 6.75 -16.65 -31.31
C ASP A 9 8.19 -16.80 -30.76
N PRO A 10 9.09 -17.54 -31.44
CA PRO A 10 10.43 -17.88 -30.94
C PRO A 10 11.44 -16.73 -30.89
N ALA A 11 11.02 -15.46 -30.91
CA ALA A 11 11.91 -14.29 -30.95
C ALA A 11 11.51 -13.14 -30.00
N SER A 12 10.91 -13.45 -28.84
CA SER A 12 10.70 -12.42 -27.81
C SER A 12 12.04 -12.00 -27.18
N ARG A 13 12.57 -10.84 -27.61
CA ARG A 13 13.80 -10.26 -27.05
C ARG A 13 13.56 -9.85 -25.59
N THR A 14 14.55 -10.12 -24.74
CA THR A 14 14.52 -9.68 -23.35
C THR A 14 14.83 -8.18 -23.24
N ALA A 15 14.50 -7.57 -22.11
CA ALA A 15 14.87 -6.18 -21.84
C ALA A 15 16.39 -5.98 -21.81
N ALA A 16 17.16 -6.99 -21.40
CA ALA A 16 18.62 -6.97 -21.50
C ALA A 16 19.08 -6.85 -22.95
N ASP A 17 18.51 -7.66 -23.85
CA ASP A 17 18.87 -7.66 -25.27
C ASP A 17 18.64 -6.30 -25.92
N LEU A 18 17.55 -5.63 -25.57
CA LEU A 18 17.25 -4.28 -26.05
C LEU A 18 18.17 -3.23 -25.43
N ALA A 19 18.41 -3.31 -24.11
CA ALA A 19 19.27 -2.37 -23.40
C ALA A 19 20.70 -2.40 -23.95
N TYR A 20 21.29 -3.59 -24.11
CA TYR A 20 22.63 -3.75 -24.65
C TYR A 20 22.71 -3.34 -26.12
N ALA A 21 21.68 -3.62 -26.93
CA ALA A 21 21.65 -3.13 -28.31
C ALA A 21 21.60 -1.59 -28.41
N ALA A 22 20.92 -0.92 -27.47
CA ALA A 22 20.76 0.52 -27.49
C ALA A 22 21.94 1.29 -26.85
N TYR A 23 22.57 0.74 -25.81
CA TYR A 23 23.56 1.48 -24.99
C TYR A 23 24.88 0.72 -24.76
N GLY A 24 24.99 -0.53 -25.23
CA GLY A 24 26.21 -1.35 -25.10
C GLY A 24 26.64 -1.55 -23.65
N ASP A 25 27.96 -1.58 -23.44
CA ASP A 25 28.59 -1.86 -22.14
C ASP A 25 28.35 -0.79 -21.06
N GLN A 26 27.70 0.33 -21.40
CA GLN A 26 27.30 1.34 -20.40
C GLN A 26 26.18 0.83 -19.49
N VAL A 27 25.42 -0.19 -19.91
CA VAL A 27 24.33 -0.78 -19.12
C VAL A 27 24.90 -1.72 -18.06
N LYS A 28 24.89 -1.28 -16.81
CA LYS A 28 25.31 -2.11 -15.65
C LYS A 28 24.11 -2.69 -14.91
N ILE A 29 23.89 -4.00 -15.08
CA ILE A 29 22.78 -4.75 -14.50
C ILE A 29 23.20 -5.39 -13.16
N ASP A 30 23.41 -4.53 -12.15
CA ASP A 30 23.97 -4.98 -10.87
C ASP A 30 22.93 -5.12 -9.76
N SER A 31 21.88 -4.29 -9.78
CA SER A 31 20.84 -4.33 -8.74
C SER A 31 19.90 -5.52 -8.91
N ALA A 32 19.31 -5.98 -7.80
CA ALA A 32 18.33 -7.06 -7.82
C ALA A 32 17.14 -6.72 -8.75
N LEU A 33 16.68 -5.46 -8.72
CA LEU A 33 15.62 -4.99 -9.61
C LEU A 33 16.08 -5.02 -11.08
N CYS A 34 17.27 -4.52 -11.40
CA CYS A 34 17.80 -4.60 -12.77
C CYS A 34 17.86 -6.04 -13.27
N LYS A 35 18.40 -6.98 -12.48
CA LYS A 35 18.53 -8.39 -12.87
C LYS A 35 17.18 -9.03 -13.16
N LYS A 36 16.17 -8.74 -12.32
CA LYS A 36 14.80 -9.19 -12.54
C LYS A 36 14.25 -8.65 -13.86
N LEU A 37 14.26 -7.32 -14.04
CA LEU A 37 13.68 -6.68 -15.22
C LEU A 37 14.42 -7.07 -16.51
N ALA A 38 15.74 -7.22 -16.44
CA ALA A 38 16.58 -7.61 -17.56
C ALA A 38 16.21 -8.97 -18.17
N ALA A 39 15.76 -9.91 -17.33
CA ALA A 39 15.36 -11.25 -17.77
C ALA A 39 13.92 -11.31 -18.31
N GLU A 40 13.12 -10.25 -18.15
CA GLU A 40 11.75 -10.21 -18.65
C GLU A 40 11.71 -9.91 -20.15
N VAL A 41 10.67 -10.42 -20.82
CA VAL A 41 10.38 -10.09 -22.23
C VAL A 41 10.12 -8.59 -22.34
N ALA A 42 10.81 -7.95 -23.29
CA ALA A 42 10.56 -6.54 -23.57
C ALA A 42 9.23 -6.37 -24.30
N LEU A 43 8.40 -5.47 -23.79
CA LEU A 43 7.12 -5.10 -24.39
C LEU A 43 7.25 -3.95 -25.39
N ARG A 44 8.37 -3.22 -25.36
CA ARG A 44 8.63 -2.06 -26.23
C ARG A 44 10.11 -1.70 -26.31
N GLU A 45 10.44 -1.01 -27.39
CA GLU A 45 11.70 -0.28 -27.54
C GLU A 45 11.65 1.07 -26.78
N PRO A 46 12.75 1.52 -26.16
CA PRO A 46 12.79 2.75 -25.37
C PRO A 46 12.95 4.00 -26.27
N THR A 47 11.88 4.43 -26.91
CA THR A 47 11.89 5.63 -27.79
C THR A 47 12.05 6.92 -26.98
N GLN A 48 13.15 7.64 -27.21
CA GLN A 48 13.41 8.93 -26.56
C GLN A 48 12.57 10.06 -27.18
N ARG A 49 12.15 11.03 -26.36
CA ARG A 49 11.48 12.26 -26.82
C ARG A 49 12.40 13.14 -27.65
N ARG A 50 13.68 13.16 -27.28
CA ARG A 50 14.73 13.97 -27.90
C ARG A 50 15.83 13.03 -28.33
N VAL A 51 15.94 12.79 -29.64
CA VAL A 51 16.88 11.81 -30.22
C VAL A 51 18.35 12.20 -30.02
N ASP A 52 18.62 13.48 -29.84
CA ASP A 52 19.93 14.07 -29.58
C ASP A 52 20.33 14.02 -28.09
N GLN A 53 19.39 13.69 -27.19
CA GLN A 53 19.65 13.68 -25.76
C GLN A 53 20.47 12.45 -25.35
N LYS A 54 21.75 12.64 -25.03
CA LYS A 54 22.55 11.56 -24.40
C LYS A 54 22.04 11.26 -22.99
N LEU A 55 21.57 10.04 -22.76
CA LEU A 55 21.11 9.58 -21.45
C LEU A 55 22.28 9.06 -20.61
N ASN A 56 22.29 9.40 -19.32
CA ASN A 56 23.22 8.81 -18.35
C ASN A 56 22.72 7.42 -17.94
N ILE A 57 23.14 6.38 -18.66
CA ILE A 57 22.79 4.98 -18.38
C ILE A 57 23.81 4.29 -17.45
N GLU A 58 24.81 5.01 -16.94
CA GLU A 58 25.74 4.49 -15.92
C GLU A 58 25.12 4.51 -14.52
N ARG A 59 24.19 5.44 -14.27
CA ARG A 59 23.51 5.56 -12.98
C ARG A 59 22.51 4.42 -12.81
N ARG A 60 22.65 3.64 -11.73
CA ARG A 60 21.77 2.50 -11.39
C ARG A 60 20.27 2.82 -11.52
N SER A 61 19.78 3.92 -10.95
CA SER A 61 18.36 4.31 -11.03
C SER A 61 17.88 4.55 -12.47
N ASN A 62 18.78 4.96 -13.36
CA ASN A 62 18.46 5.22 -14.75
C ASN A 62 18.42 3.91 -15.55
N VAL A 63 19.27 2.93 -15.22
CA VAL A 63 19.17 1.56 -15.74
C VAL A 63 17.87 0.90 -15.30
N GLU A 64 17.52 1.02 -14.01
CA GLU A 64 16.22 0.53 -13.49
C GLU A 64 15.05 1.17 -14.25
N ALA A 65 15.09 2.49 -14.46
CA ALA A 65 14.07 3.20 -15.23
C ALA A 65 13.98 2.68 -16.67
N LEU A 66 15.13 2.45 -17.32
CA LEU A 66 15.22 1.99 -18.70
C LEU A 66 14.62 0.59 -18.85
N LEU A 67 15.08 -0.36 -18.04
CA LEU A 67 14.60 -1.74 -18.07
C LEU A 67 13.10 -1.79 -17.75
N ALA A 68 12.66 -1.09 -16.70
CA ALA A 68 11.24 -1.00 -16.37
C ALA A 68 10.42 -0.31 -17.47
N HIS A 69 11.02 0.59 -18.26
CA HIS A 69 10.33 1.23 -19.36
C HIS A 69 10.06 0.22 -20.48
N MET A 70 10.96 -0.74 -20.69
CA MET A 70 10.81 -1.78 -21.70
C MET A 70 9.81 -2.86 -21.26
N THR A 71 9.73 -3.18 -19.97
CA THR A 71 8.91 -4.31 -19.47
C THR A 71 7.61 -3.90 -18.79
N GLY A 72 7.47 -2.64 -18.36
CA GLY A 72 6.29 -2.17 -17.63
C GLY A 72 5.05 -1.99 -18.50
N GLN A 73 3.94 -1.53 -17.93
CA GLN A 73 2.72 -1.23 -18.66
C GLN A 73 2.64 0.25 -19.03
N SER A 74 2.23 0.53 -20.27
CA SER A 74 1.98 1.91 -20.69
C SER A 74 0.71 2.43 -20.02
N ALA A 75 0.82 3.58 -19.36
CA ALA A 75 -0.34 4.22 -18.75
C ALA A 75 -1.29 4.72 -19.85
N PRO A 76 -2.62 4.52 -19.73
CA PRO A 76 -3.59 5.01 -20.71
C PRO A 76 -3.53 6.52 -20.94
N LYS A 77 -3.17 7.28 -19.91
CA LYS A 77 -2.88 8.71 -19.97
C LYS A 77 -1.56 8.98 -19.27
N PRO A 78 -0.70 9.89 -19.79
CA PRO A 78 0.54 10.23 -19.11
C PRO A 78 0.27 10.91 -17.77
N CYS A 79 1.17 10.72 -16.80
CA CYS A 79 1.09 11.45 -15.53
C CYS A 79 1.22 12.96 -15.75
N LYS A 80 0.74 13.80 -14.82
CA LYS A 80 0.79 15.28 -14.96
C LYS A 80 2.19 15.82 -15.26
N ASN A 81 3.24 15.20 -14.71
CA ASN A 81 4.62 15.62 -14.96
C ASN A 81 5.09 15.21 -16.37
N CYS A 82 4.81 13.98 -16.81
CA CYS A 82 5.14 13.52 -18.16
C CYS A 82 4.34 14.26 -19.24
N HIS A 83 3.11 14.66 -18.95
CA HIS A 83 2.28 15.45 -19.86
C HIS A 83 2.93 16.80 -20.19
N LYS A 84 3.75 17.36 -19.28
CA LYS A 84 4.57 18.57 -19.50
C LYS A 84 5.85 18.29 -20.31
N GLY A 85 6.04 17.08 -20.81
CA GLY A 85 7.24 16.69 -21.57
C GLY A 85 8.45 16.32 -20.70
N HIS A 86 8.27 16.07 -19.40
CA HIS A 86 9.36 15.60 -18.55
C HIS A 86 9.63 14.10 -18.72
N GLY A 87 10.92 13.76 -18.65
CA GLY A 87 11.43 12.40 -18.78
C GLY A 87 12.00 12.13 -20.17
N PRO A 88 12.89 11.14 -20.29
CA PRO A 88 13.58 10.89 -21.55
C PRO A 88 12.69 10.22 -22.60
N TRP A 89 11.66 9.44 -22.22
CA TRP A 89 10.89 8.62 -23.15
C TRP A 89 9.51 9.18 -23.48
N THR A 90 9.05 8.90 -24.70
CA THR A 90 7.76 9.38 -25.23
C THR A 90 6.56 8.79 -24.47
N GLN A 91 6.65 7.53 -24.06
CA GLN A 91 5.59 6.82 -23.35
C GLN A 91 5.74 6.96 -21.83
N CYS A 92 4.61 7.07 -21.12
CA CYS A 92 4.56 7.09 -19.66
C CYS A 92 4.29 5.67 -19.17
N VAL A 93 5.35 4.98 -18.74
CA VAL A 93 5.28 3.56 -18.36
C VAL A 93 5.36 3.43 -16.85
N VAL A 94 4.54 2.55 -16.27
CA VAL A 94 4.58 2.16 -14.86
C VAL A 94 4.93 0.69 -14.78
N TYR A 95 5.83 0.33 -13.87
CA TYR A 95 6.09 -1.07 -13.55
C TYR A 95 5.49 -1.38 -12.19
N ASP A 96 4.55 -2.32 -12.16
CA ASP A 96 3.71 -2.53 -10.99
C ASP A 96 4.54 -2.92 -9.77
N GLY A 97 4.33 -2.12 -8.73
CA GLY A 97 4.87 -2.37 -7.42
C GLY A 97 6.34 -2.08 -7.19
N GLN A 98 6.97 -1.41 -8.14
CA GLN A 98 8.33 -0.90 -8.02
C GLN A 98 8.32 0.64 -8.07
N MET A 99 9.47 1.26 -7.83
CA MET A 99 9.68 2.71 -7.99
C MET A 99 8.67 3.58 -7.21
N CYS A 100 8.19 3.11 -6.07
CA CYS A 100 7.15 3.75 -5.25
C CYS A 100 5.88 4.12 -6.05
N GLY A 101 5.54 3.32 -7.06
CA GLY A 101 4.42 3.56 -7.97
C GLY A 101 4.66 4.64 -9.04
N SER A 102 5.84 5.27 -9.06
CA SER A 102 6.16 6.29 -10.06
C SER A 102 6.34 5.69 -11.46
N CYS A 103 5.98 6.45 -12.49
CA CYS A 103 6.35 6.08 -13.86
C CYS A 103 7.87 6.20 -14.09
N THR A 104 8.38 5.46 -15.09
CA THR A 104 9.82 5.38 -15.38
C THR A 104 10.45 6.70 -15.76
N ASN A 105 9.73 7.57 -16.48
CA ASN A 105 10.15 8.93 -16.81
C ASN A 105 10.39 9.80 -15.55
N CYS A 106 9.52 9.68 -14.56
CA CYS A 106 9.66 10.40 -13.30
C CYS A 106 10.76 9.79 -12.43
N TRP A 107 10.90 8.45 -12.43
CA TRP A 107 11.98 7.75 -11.73
C TRP A 107 13.35 8.17 -12.26
N PHE A 108 13.54 8.17 -13.59
CA PHE A 108 14.78 8.59 -14.25
C PHE A 108 15.20 10.02 -13.85
N ASN A 109 14.23 10.94 -13.78
CA ASN A 109 14.48 12.34 -13.40
C ASN A 109 14.50 12.59 -11.89
N ALA A 110 14.55 11.54 -11.05
CA ALA A 110 14.45 11.65 -9.59
C ALA A 110 13.26 12.52 -9.12
N SER A 111 12.18 12.51 -9.90
CA SER A 111 10.99 13.36 -9.76
C SER A 111 9.76 12.53 -9.39
N GLY A 112 9.97 11.41 -8.68
CA GLY A 112 8.92 10.46 -8.29
C GLY A 112 7.78 11.12 -7.53
N SER A 113 8.06 11.98 -6.56
CA SER A 113 7.06 12.70 -5.76
C SER A 113 6.11 13.59 -6.59
N ARG A 114 6.53 14.01 -7.79
CA ARG A 114 5.72 14.79 -8.74
C ARG A 114 4.90 13.92 -9.70
N CYS A 115 5.11 12.61 -9.68
CA CYS A 115 4.37 11.67 -10.49
C CYS A 115 2.98 11.45 -9.89
N THR A 116 1.93 11.62 -10.67
CA THR A 116 0.56 11.39 -10.17
C THR A 116 0.26 9.94 -9.85
N PHE A 117 1.08 9.01 -10.32
CA PHE A 117 0.95 7.58 -9.99
C PHE A 117 1.71 7.19 -8.72
N HIS A 118 2.55 8.09 -8.20
CA HIS A 118 3.29 7.86 -6.96
C HIS A 118 2.33 7.47 -5.85
N GLU A 119 2.71 6.50 -5.01
CA GLU A 119 1.83 5.89 -4.02
C GLU A 119 1.22 6.91 -3.04
N ASN A 120 1.96 7.94 -2.63
CA ASN A 120 1.46 9.04 -1.80
C ASN A 120 0.39 9.93 -2.47
N ASN A 121 0.29 9.91 -3.81
CA ASN A 121 -0.68 10.69 -4.57
C ASN A 121 -1.98 9.92 -4.87
N HIS A 122 -1.97 8.60 -4.66
CA HIS A 122 -3.19 7.83 -4.60
C HIS A 122 -3.73 7.95 -3.17
N PRO A 123 -4.97 8.44 -2.97
CA PRO A 123 -5.59 8.35 -1.68
C PRO A 123 -5.64 6.87 -1.32
N GLN A 124 -4.85 6.46 -0.31
CA GLN A 124 -5.16 5.20 0.33
C GLN A 124 -6.61 5.30 0.80
N PRO A 125 -7.44 4.25 0.66
CA PRO A 125 -8.68 4.21 1.41
C PRO A 125 -8.28 4.45 2.86
N GLN A 126 -8.64 5.62 3.38
CA GLN A 126 -8.36 5.98 4.76
C GLN A 126 -9.12 4.96 5.58
N THR A 127 -8.41 3.95 6.08
CA THR A 127 -8.93 3.12 7.15
C THR A 127 -9.23 4.06 8.30
N LEU A 128 -10.44 3.93 8.85
CA LEU A 128 -11.05 4.75 9.90
C LEU A 128 -10.31 4.72 11.26
N PHE A 129 -9.00 4.52 11.28
CA PHE A 129 -8.22 4.18 12.48
C PHE A 129 -7.32 5.30 13.01
N ALA A 130 -7.44 6.53 12.51
CA ALA A 130 -6.67 7.67 13.03
C ALA A 130 -7.31 8.37 14.25
N ALA A 131 -8.42 7.86 14.79
CA ALA A 131 -9.16 8.54 15.87
C ALA A 131 -8.80 8.08 17.31
N SER A 132 -8.06 6.98 17.50
CA SER A 132 -7.92 6.37 18.84
C SER A 132 -6.66 6.76 19.63
N VAL A 133 -5.68 7.47 19.04
CA VAL A 133 -4.45 7.86 19.75
C VAL A 133 -4.46 9.28 20.34
N ALA A 134 -5.47 10.10 20.05
CA ALA A 134 -5.53 11.48 20.55
C ALA A 134 -6.26 11.65 21.90
N ALA A 135 -6.92 10.60 22.42
CA ALA A 135 -7.80 10.74 23.59
C ALA A 135 -7.09 10.61 24.96
N SER A 136 -5.84 10.12 25.03
CA SER A 136 -5.21 9.79 26.33
C SER A 136 -4.15 10.79 26.82
N ALA A 137 -3.93 11.91 26.12
CA ALA A 137 -2.88 12.88 26.49
C ALA A 137 -3.39 14.16 27.18
N ASN A 138 -4.70 14.30 27.43
CA ASN A 138 -5.29 15.54 27.94
C ASN A 138 -5.70 15.47 29.41
N LEU A 139 -4.73 15.30 30.33
CA LEU A 139 -5.02 15.48 31.76
C LEU A 139 -4.12 16.42 32.57
N MET A 140 -3.13 17.13 31.99
CA MET A 140 -2.50 18.23 32.73
C MET A 140 -1.95 19.34 31.81
N ALA A 141 -2.68 20.46 31.72
CA ALA A 141 -2.12 21.82 31.73
C ALA A 141 -3.25 22.87 31.62
N LEU A 142 -3.48 23.60 32.70
CA LEU A 142 -4.26 24.85 32.70
C LEU A 142 -3.38 25.99 32.16
N GLN A 143 -3.76 26.65 31.05
CA GLN A 143 -3.87 28.12 30.87
C GLN A 143 -3.93 28.55 29.36
N PRO A 144 -4.58 29.69 29.02
CA PRO A 144 -4.91 30.07 27.63
C PRO A 144 -4.07 31.30 27.12
N PRO A 145 -4.39 31.92 25.96
CA PRO A 145 -3.76 31.66 24.67
C PRO A 145 -2.90 32.83 24.15
N ALA A 146 -1.91 32.55 23.30
CA ALA A 146 -1.32 33.55 22.42
C ALA A 146 -1.34 33.04 20.96
N LEU A 147 -1.98 33.85 20.12
CA LEU A 147 -2.13 33.70 18.68
C LEU A 147 -0.77 33.47 17.99
N SER A 148 -0.66 32.39 17.23
CA SER A 148 0.16 32.32 16.01
C SER A 148 -0.31 31.15 15.15
N GLN A 149 -1.02 31.49 14.08
CA GLN A 149 -1.37 30.58 13.00
C GLN A 149 -0.09 30.22 12.23
N SER A 150 0.20 28.93 12.07
CA SER A 150 1.02 28.45 10.97
C SER A 150 0.38 27.21 10.36
N THR A 151 -0.39 27.42 9.30
CA THR A 151 -0.83 26.38 8.38
C THR A 151 0.36 25.91 7.55
N SER A 152 0.72 24.63 7.65
CA SER A 152 1.57 23.93 6.68
C SER A 152 1.19 22.45 6.62
N PRO A 153 0.77 21.91 5.46
CA PRO A 153 0.35 20.51 5.33
C PRO A 153 1.47 19.59 4.83
N ASN A 154 2.73 19.85 5.20
CA ASN A 154 3.88 19.04 4.80
C ASN A 154 4.66 18.58 6.03
N ALA A 155 4.12 17.58 6.74
CA ALA A 155 4.93 16.79 7.66
C ALA A 155 5.75 15.79 6.83
N ASN A 156 7.00 16.14 6.53
CA ASN A 156 8.00 15.15 6.15
C ASN A 156 8.34 14.38 7.43
N ILE A 157 7.61 13.29 7.69
CA ILE A 157 7.81 12.45 8.88
C ILE A 157 9.17 11.77 8.72
N ASN A 158 10.19 12.33 9.38
CA ASN A 158 11.48 11.70 9.51
C ASN A 158 11.37 10.63 10.60
N LEU A 159 10.81 9.48 10.25
CA LEU A 159 10.50 8.39 11.19
C LEU A 159 11.74 7.93 11.98
N SER A 160 12.95 8.07 11.42
CA SER A 160 14.21 7.78 12.12
C SER A 160 14.47 8.71 13.31
N ALA A 161 13.97 9.96 13.26
CA ALA A 161 14.08 10.93 14.35
C ALA A 161 12.97 10.74 15.41
N ASP A 162 11.83 10.16 15.04
CA ASP A 162 10.74 9.90 15.98
C ASP A 162 10.98 8.63 16.82
N ILE A 163 11.62 7.60 16.25
CA ILE A 163 11.93 6.33 16.96
C ILE A 163 12.87 6.55 18.16
N THR A 164 13.80 7.50 18.07
CA THR A 164 14.71 7.84 19.18
C THR A 164 13.97 8.50 20.34
N GLN A 165 12.82 9.13 20.10
CA GLN A 165 12.01 9.84 21.09
C GLN A 165 11.09 8.91 21.91
N TRP A 166 10.78 7.71 21.43
CA TRP A 166 9.74 6.83 22.02
C TRP A 166 10.13 6.10 23.32
N GLY A 167 11.25 6.43 23.95
CA GLY A 167 11.66 5.79 25.21
C GLY A 167 11.86 4.27 25.14
N LEU A 168 11.98 3.71 23.92
CA LEU A 168 12.09 2.27 23.68
C LEU A 168 13.46 1.72 24.10
N SER A 169 13.51 0.41 24.38
CA SER A 169 14.78 -0.29 24.60
C SER A 169 15.65 -0.24 23.34
N GLU A 170 16.97 -0.24 23.51
CA GLU A 170 17.91 -0.16 22.39
C GLU A 170 17.74 -1.33 21.40
N SER A 171 17.49 -2.53 21.90
CA SER A 171 17.18 -3.70 21.08
C SER A 171 15.90 -3.52 20.28
N THR A 172 14.86 -2.90 20.86
CA THR A 172 13.61 -2.60 20.16
C THR A 172 13.80 -1.55 19.07
N LYS A 173 14.59 -0.50 19.34
CA LYS A 173 14.91 0.53 18.34
C LYS A 173 15.67 -0.05 17.15
N GLN A 174 16.65 -0.91 17.40
CA GLN A 174 17.40 -1.60 16.34
C GLN A 174 16.48 -2.49 15.50
N LEU A 175 15.60 -3.26 16.16
CA LEU A 175 14.65 -4.12 15.46
C LEU A 175 13.69 -3.31 14.56
N ILE A 176 13.14 -2.21 15.07
CA ILE A 176 12.24 -1.34 14.29
C ILE A 176 12.98 -0.74 13.09
N THR A 177 14.19 -0.21 13.32
CA THR A 177 14.99 0.42 12.26
C THR A 177 15.36 -0.58 11.16
N GLN A 178 15.73 -1.80 11.55
CA GLN A 178 16.01 -2.89 10.61
C GLN A 178 14.75 -3.24 9.80
N THR A 179 13.62 -3.45 10.48
CA THR A 179 12.36 -3.80 9.84
C THR A 179 11.91 -2.73 8.84
N ILE A 180 12.07 -1.44 9.17
CA ILE A 180 11.76 -0.33 8.26
C ILE A 180 12.64 -0.37 7.02
N THR A 181 13.93 -0.62 7.20
CA THR A 181 14.89 -0.73 6.09
C THR A 181 14.52 -1.89 5.17
N ASP A 182 14.15 -3.03 5.74
CA ASP A 182 13.75 -4.22 4.98
C ASP A 182 12.46 -3.96 4.20
N VAL A 183 11.44 -3.36 4.83
CA VAL A 183 10.16 -3.01 4.17
C VAL A 183 10.34 -1.98 3.06
N ALA A 184 11.33 -1.09 3.15
CA ALA A 184 11.65 -0.15 2.07
C ALA A 184 12.12 -0.84 0.78
N THR A 185 12.60 -2.08 0.87
CA THR A 185 13.03 -2.88 -0.29
C THR A 185 11.92 -3.76 -0.88
N PHE A 186 10.75 -3.84 -0.24
CA PHE A 186 9.68 -4.75 -0.63
C PHE A 186 8.97 -4.31 -1.92
N SER A 187 8.59 -5.29 -2.74
CA SER A 187 7.66 -5.04 -3.83
C SER A 187 6.29 -4.62 -3.28
N ARG A 188 5.45 -3.97 -4.09
CA ARG A 188 4.09 -3.60 -3.65
C ARG A 188 3.23 -4.79 -3.25
N ARG A 189 3.38 -5.94 -3.93
CA ARG A 189 2.68 -7.17 -3.55
C ARG A 189 3.12 -7.60 -2.15
N ASP A 190 4.42 -7.60 -1.88
CA ASP A 190 4.98 -7.98 -0.59
C ASP A 190 4.58 -6.99 0.51
N ARG A 191 4.49 -5.70 0.20
CA ARG A 191 3.96 -4.69 1.13
C ARG A 191 2.50 -4.91 1.49
N PHE A 192 1.67 -5.36 0.55
CA PHE A 192 0.29 -5.74 0.85
C PHE A 192 0.22 -6.99 1.73
N LEU A 193 1.00 -8.03 1.40
CA LEU A 193 1.08 -9.26 2.20
C LEU A 193 1.57 -8.97 3.62
N ALA A 194 2.62 -8.18 3.78
CA ALA A 194 3.15 -7.80 5.09
C ALA A 194 2.12 -7.05 5.95
N ARG A 195 1.28 -6.19 5.34
CA ARG A 195 0.18 -5.51 6.06
C ARG A 195 -0.90 -6.48 6.50
N ILE A 196 -1.26 -7.43 5.64
CA ILE A 196 -2.26 -8.48 5.95
C ILE A 196 -1.74 -9.33 7.11
N GLU A 197 -0.48 -9.76 7.05
CA GLU A 197 0.15 -10.56 8.12
C GLU A 197 0.24 -9.80 9.44
N ALA A 198 0.61 -8.51 9.40
CA ALA A 198 0.66 -7.66 10.59
C ALA A 198 -0.73 -7.53 11.23
N ALA A 199 -1.76 -7.26 10.43
CA ALA A 199 -3.14 -7.18 10.90
C ALA A 199 -3.64 -8.50 11.48
N ALA A 200 -3.30 -9.64 10.85
CA ALA A 200 -3.66 -10.95 11.35
C ALA A 200 -3.01 -11.25 12.72
N LYS A 201 -1.74 -10.88 12.88
CA LYS A 201 -1.02 -11.02 14.17
C LYS A 201 -1.63 -10.13 15.25
N GLU A 202 -1.93 -8.88 14.92
CA GLU A 202 -2.59 -7.95 15.85
C GLU A 202 -3.95 -8.47 16.29
N LEU A 203 -4.77 -8.94 15.34
CA LEU A 203 -6.07 -9.54 15.66
C LEU A 203 -5.90 -10.75 16.58
N GLY A 204 -4.95 -11.64 16.29
CA GLY A 204 -4.64 -12.79 17.15
C GLY A 204 -4.26 -12.39 18.56
N MET A 205 -3.44 -11.34 18.72
CA MET A 205 -3.09 -10.79 20.04
C MET A 205 -4.33 -10.27 20.79
N ARG A 206 -5.22 -9.55 20.10
CA ARG A 206 -6.45 -9.00 20.70
C ARG A 206 -7.42 -10.10 21.11
N ILE A 207 -7.53 -11.16 20.31
CA ILE A 207 -8.33 -12.35 20.68
C ILE A 207 -7.76 -12.97 21.95
N ALA A 208 -6.44 -13.19 22.02
CA ALA A 208 -5.81 -13.77 23.21
C ALA A 208 -5.99 -12.89 24.47
N GLU A 209 -5.86 -11.57 24.33
CA GLU A 209 -6.11 -10.60 25.40
C GLU A 209 -7.58 -10.66 25.87
N TYR A 210 -8.53 -10.79 24.96
CA TYR A 210 -9.94 -10.96 25.29
C TYR A 210 -10.22 -12.31 25.96
N GLU A 211 -9.61 -13.41 25.51
CA GLU A 211 -9.71 -14.72 26.17
C GLU A 211 -9.11 -14.73 27.58
N GLU A 212 -8.08 -13.92 27.82
CA GLU A 212 -7.54 -13.71 29.16
C GLU A 212 -8.50 -12.88 30.03
N PHE A 213 -9.08 -11.82 29.47
CA PHE A 213 -10.12 -11.04 30.15
C PHE A 213 -11.32 -11.89 30.56
N LEU A 214 -11.82 -12.77 29.69
CA LEU A 214 -12.95 -13.66 30.00
C LEU A 214 -12.68 -14.61 31.17
N ARG A 215 -11.41 -14.93 31.46
CA ARG A 215 -11.02 -15.74 32.62
C ARG A 215 -11.02 -14.95 33.93
N THR A 216 -11.16 -13.63 33.89
CA THR A 216 -11.24 -12.78 35.08
C THR A 216 -12.66 -12.82 35.70
N PRO A 217 -12.81 -12.53 37.00
CA PRO A 217 -14.14 -12.43 37.63
C PRO A 217 -15.06 -11.40 36.96
N GLU A 218 -14.48 -10.30 36.49
CA GLU A 218 -15.19 -9.23 35.78
C GLU A 218 -15.69 -9.71 34.42
N GLY A 219 -14.83 -10.36 33.63
CA GLY A 219 -15.21 -10.95 32.33
C GLY A 219 -16.26 -12.05 32.45
N MET A 220 -16.17 -12.92 33.47
CA MET A 220 -17.19 -13.94 33.73
C MET A 220 -18.55 -13.33 34.11
N ALA A 221 -18.55 -12.26 34.91
CA ALA A 221 -19.78 -11.57 35.28
C ALA A 221 -20.45 -10.90 34.07
N GLU A 222 -19.66 -10.26 33.20
CA GLU A 222 -20.16 -9.65 31.97
C GLU A 222 -20.73 -10.69 31.00
N GLN A 223 -20.05 -11.84 30.86
CA GLN A 223 -20.53 -12.94 30.02
C GLN A 223 -21.86 -13.52 30.54
N ASN A 224 -22.00 -13.70 31.84
CA ASN A 224 -23.25 -14.15 32.45
C ASN A 224 -24.39 -13.13 32.23
N ALA A 225 -24.11 -11.84 32.41
CA ALA A 225 -25.08 -10.77 32.16
C ALA A 225 -25.47 -10.68 30.67
N ALA A 226 -24.56 -10.99 29.75
CA ALA A 226 -24.86 -11.07 28.32
C ALA A 226 -25.80 -12.25 28.00
N LEU A 227 -25.54 -13.44 28.57
CA LEU A 227 -26.40 -14.62 28.42
C LEU A 227 -27.80 -14.40 28.99
N GLU A 228 -27.90 -13.71 30.13
CA GLU A 228 -29.20 -13.35 30.72
C GLU A 228 -29.98 -12.39 29.82
N ARG A 229 -29.33 -11.39 29.22
CA ARG A 229 -29.94 -10.48 28.26
C ARG A 229 -30.44 -11.21 27.01
N GLU A 230 -29.65 -12.13 26.47
CA GLU A 230 -30.04 -12.92 25.30
C GLU A 230 -31.24 -13.84 25.60
N ARG A 231 -31.26 -14.48 26.76
CA ARG A 231 -32.43 -15.26 27.22
C ARG A 231 -33.68 -14.41 27.37
N ALA A 232 -33.55 -13.20 27.93
CA ALA A 232 -34.66 -12.27 28.08
C ALA A 232 -35.19 -11.74 26.74
N GLN A 233 -34.31 -11.54 25.76
CA GLN A 233 -34.72 -11.16 24.40
C GLN A 233 -35.44 -12.31 23.69
N ASN A 234 -34.89 -13.52 23.74
CA ASN A 234 -35.52 -14.69 23.11
C ASN A 234 -36.89 -15.04 23.71
N SER A 235 -37.07 -14.89 25.02
CA SER A 235 -38.37 -15.11 25.66
C SER A 235 -39.39 -14.04 25.25
N HIS A 236 -38.96 -12.79 25.05
CA HIS A 236 -39.82 -11.72 24.55
C HIS A 236 -40.23 -11.93 23.08
N THR A 237 -39.30 -12.40 22.23
CA THR A 237 -39.59 -12.75 20.83
C THR A 237 -40.57 -13.92 20.72
N GLN A 238 -40.39 -14.97 21.52
CA GLN A 238 -41.35 -16.09 21.55
C GLN A 238 -42.74 -15.68 22.04
N ALA A 239 -42.83 -14.81 23.04
CA ALA A 239 -44.11 -14.31 23.55
C ALA A 239 -44.85 -13.44 22.52
N THR A 240 -44.11 -12.63 21.75
CA THR A 240 -44.68 -11.78 20.69
C THR A 240 -45.14 -12.61 19.48
N GLU A 241 -44.39 -13.63 19.07
CA GLU A 241 -44.80 -14.56 18.01
C GLU A 241 -46.03 -15.39 18.40
N ALA A 242 -46.09 -15.89 19.64
CA ALA A 242 -47.26 -16.62 20.15
C ALA A 242 -48.53 -15.75 20.21
N SER A 243 -48.39 -14.46 20.52
CA SER A 243 -49.51 -13.52 20.51
C SER A 243 -50.01 -13.14 19.11
N MET A 244 -49.18 -13.28 18.06
CA MET A 244 -49.59 -13.03 16.66
C MET A 244 -50.27 -14.26 16.02
N ALA A 245 -50.01 -15.47 16.53
CA ALA A 245 -50.63 -16.70 16.04
C ALA A 245 -52.07 -16.92 16.53
N ASP A 246 -52.52 -16.14 17.53
CA ASP A 246 -53.87 -16.21 18.13
C ASP A 246 -54.81 -15.10 17.60
N ALA A 247 -54.42 -14.42 16.51
CA ALA A 247 -55.28 -13.47 15.82
C ALA A 247 -56.46 -14.23 15.17
N PRO A 248 -57.72 -13.91 15.51
CA PRO A 248 -58.88 -14.61 14.96
C PRO A 248 -58.94 -14.39 13.44
N PRO A 249 -59.34 -15.40 12.64
CA PRO A 249 -59.50 -15.22 11.21
C PRO A 249 -60.63 -14.23 10.97
N ASP A 250 -60.30 -13.08 10.37
CA ASP A 250 -61.27 -12.09 9.91
C ASP A 250 -62.34 -12.78 9.05
N GLU A 251 -63.60 -12.65 9.47
CA GLU A 251 -64.77 -12.95 8.65
C GLU A 251 -64.71 -12.10 7.36
N ILE A 252 -64.29 -12.74 6.27
CA ILE A 252 -64.44 -12.17 4.93
C ILE A 252 -65.93 -12.24 4.57
N LEU A 253 -66.52 -11.05 4.50
CA LEU A 253 -67.85 -10.73 3.98
C LEU A 253 -68.40 -11.72 2.93
N SER A 254 -69.65 -12.15 3.17
CA SER A 254 -70.65 -12.42 2.14
C SER A 254 -71.95 -11.72 2.52
#